data_AF-A0A1H2BQN9-F1
#
_entry.id   AF-A0A1H2BQN9-F1
#
_cell.length_a   1.000
_cell.length_b   1.000
_cell.length_c   1.000
_cell.angle_alpha   90.00
_cell.angle_beta   90.00
_cell.angle_gamma   90.00
#
_symmetry.space_group_name_H-M   'P 1'
#
loop_
_entity.id
_entity.type
_entity.pdbx_description
1 polymer ?
#
loop_
_entity_poly.entity_id
_entity_poly.type
_entity_poly.pdbx_seq_one_letter_code
_entity_poly.pdbx_strand_id
1 'polypeptide(L)'
;MRWFSRRCSGPSEPERPGRLEILMPLISRGDRDAFAELFDATFAETRAELACRFSDPREVSRVCGSVYVEVWWLAGCWTGHDGDVRAWIGEILRRRADDRALPPRPTRSRLLSSQERELADLLGRAPEQISGNARTDRYQPTAGDNDIRE
;
A
#
# COMPACT_ATOMS: atom_id res chain seq x y z
N MET A 1 -11.01 0.22 -6.06
CA MET A 1 -9.78 -0.37 -5.51
C MET A 1 -10.01 -1.86 -5.31
N ARG A 2 -9.34 -2.75 -6.05
CA ARG A 2 -9.48 -4.20 -5.90
C ARG A 2 -8.10 -4.83 -5.86
N TRP A 3 -7.62 -5.14 -4.65
CA TRP A 3 -6.47 -6.02 -4.41
C TRP A 3 -6.91 -7.46 -4.06
N PHE A 4 -8.19 -7.78 -4.27
CA PHE A 4 -8.73 -9.13 -4.14
C PHE A 4 -8.95 -9.76 -5.52
N SER A 5 -8.05 -10.68 -5.92
CA SER A 5 -8.40 -11.83 -6.77
C SER A 5 -7.27 -12.87 -6.68
N ARG A 6 -7.39 -13.85 -5.80
CA ARG A 6 -8.01 -15.17 -6.05
C ARG A 6 -6.99 -16.19 -6.56
N ARG A 7 -6.55 -17.05 -5.64
CA ARG A 7 -6.65 -18.50 -5.82
C ARG A 7 -6.90 -19.14 -4.46
N CYS A 8 -8.17 -19.26 -4.09
CA CYS A 8 -8.58 -20.21 -3.06
C CYS A 8 -8.37 -21.60 -3.67
N SER A 9 -7.25 -22.24 -3.34
CA SER A 9 -7.13 -23.69 -3.49
C SER A 9 -8.06 -24.35 -2.47
N GLY A 10 -8.75 -25.41 -2.89
CA GLY A 10 -9.74 -26.15 -2.11
C GLY A 10 -9.16 -26.82 -0.85
N PRO A 11 -10.00 -27.49 -0.04
CA PRO A 11 -9.60 -28.03 1.25
C PRO A 11 -8.61 -29.18 1.05
N SER A 12 -7.32 -28.87 1.09
CA SER A 12 -6.29 -29.86 1.39
C SER A 12 -6.54 -30.37 2.81
N GLU A 13 -6.53 -31.70 2.96
CA GLU A 13 -6.55 -32.39 4.25
C GLU A 13 -5.63 -31.68 5.25
N PRO A 14 -5.90 -31.69 6.57
CA PRO A 14 -5.05 -31.01 7.53
C PRO A 14 -3.70 -31.74 7.59
N GLU A 15 -2.79 -31.36 6.68
CA GLU A 15 -1.36 -31.54 6.84
C GLU A 15 -1.05 -31.04 8.25
N ARG A 16 -0.35 -31.87 9.02
CA ARG A 16 0.01 -31.51 10.38
C ARG A 16 0.62 -30.11 10.34
N PRO A 17 0.12 -29.17 11.15
CA PRO A 17 0.65 -27.82 11.15
C PRO A 17 2.15 -27.93 11.39
N GLY A 18 2.93 -27.32 10.51
CA GLY A 18 4.38 -27.28 10.67
C GLY A 18 4.74 -26.53 11.95
N ARG A 19 6.03 -26.57 12.29
CA ARG A 19 6.51 -25.97 13.55
C ARG A 19 6.18 -24.48 13.65
N LEU A 20 6.18 -23.74 12.53
CA LEU A 20 5.91 -22.30 12.51
C LEU A 20 4.42 -22.00 12.72
N GLU A 21 3.55 -22.83 12.16
CA GLU A 21 2.08 -22.76 12.26
C GLU A 21 1.63 -22.90 13.72
N ILE A 22 2.34 -23.72 14.51
CA ILE A 22 2.08 -23.90 15.94
C ILE A 22 2.48 -22.67 16.76
N LEU A 23 3.47 -21.89 16.30
CA LEU A 23 3.92 -20.67 16.98
C LEU A 23 2.94 -19.50 16.77
N MET A 24 2.23 -19.44 15.64
CA MET A 24 1.35 -18.31 15.29
C MET A 24 0.26 -18.01 16.34
N PRO A 25 -0.48 -19.01 16.90
CA PRO A 25 -1.44 -18.77 17.99
C PRO A 25 -0.82 -18.30 19.31
N LEU A 26 0.48 -18.58 19.54
CA LEU A 26 1.19 -18.10 20.72
C LEU A 26 1.59 -16.64 20.53
N ILE A 27 2.11 -16.31 19.35
CA ILE A 27 2.47 -14.93 18.97
C ILE A 27 1.25 -14.02 19.01
N SER A 28 0.08 -14.49 18.56
CA SER A 28 -1.16 -13.71 18.61
C SER A 28 -1.63 -13.39 20.03
N ARG A 29 -1.20 -14.17 21.04
CA ARG A 29 -1.42 -13.91 22.47
C ARG A 29 -0.35 -13.01 23.09
N GLY A 30 0.65 -12.62 22.31
CA GLY A 30 1.76 -11.78 22.77
C GLY A 30 2.95 -12.57 23.33
N ASP A 31 3.09 -13.86 23.00
CA ASP A 31 4.26 -14.64 23.36
C ASP A 31 5.49 -14.19 22.56
N ARG A 32 6.47 -13.64 23.27
CA ARG A 32 7.71 -13.11 22.69
C ARG A 32 8.73 -14.21 22.39
N ASP A 33 8.72 -15.30 23.13
CA ASP A 33 9.65 -16.42 22.93
C ASP A 33 9.26 -17.20 21.67
N ALA A 34 7.96 -17.42 21.48
CA ALA A 34 7.43 -17.99 20.24
C ALA A 34 7.77 -17.12 19.01
N PHE A 35 7.73 -15.80 19.17
CA PHE A 35 8.13 -14.88 18.10
C PHE A 35 9.63 -14.92 17.82
N ALA A 36 10.47 -15.04 18.85
CA ALA A 36 11.92 -15.18 18.70
C ALA A 36 12.26 -16.46 17.91
N GLU A 37 11.61 -17.59 18.20
CA GLU A 37 11.80 -18.83 17.42
C GLU A 37 11.41 -18.66 15.95
N LEU A 38 10.29 -17.99 15.67
CA LEU A 38 9.87 -17.70 14.29
C LEU A 38 10.88 -16.77 13.58
N PHE A 39 11.38 -15.76 14.29
CA PHE A 39 12.37 -14.84 13.78
C PHE A 39 13.65 -15.58 13.41
N ASP A 40 14.23 -16.37 14.33
CA ASP A 40 15.47 -17.11 14.08
C ASP A 40 15.36 -18.07 12.90
N ALA A 41 14.19 -18.70 12.72
CA ALA A 41 13.94 -19.63 11.63
C ALA A 41 13.78 -18.98 10.24
N THR A 42 13.37 -17.70 10.17
CA THR A 42 12.96 -17.03 8.93
C THR A 42 13.83 -15.83 8.54
N PHE A 43 14.59 -15.28 9.49
CA PHE A 43 15.34 -14.03 9.31
C PHE A 43 16.40 -14.11 8.23
N ALA A 44 17.15 -15.22 8.17
CA ALA A 44 18.20 -15.40 7.18
C ALA A 44 17.65 -15.38 5.74
N GLU A 45 16.54 -16.09 5.50
CA GLU A 45 15.85 -16.16 4.20
C GLU A 45 15.25 -14.79 3.83
N THR A 46 14.50 -14.17 4.76
CA THR A 46 13.88 -12.86 4.56
C THR A 46 14.91 -11.78 4.22
N ARG A 47 16.04 -11.76 4.94
CA ARG A 47 17.12 -10.81 4.69
C ARG A 47 17.79 -11.04 3.34
N ALA A 48 17.99 -12.31 2.95
CA ALA A 48 18.55 -12.65 1.64
C ALA A 48 17.64 -12.19 0.50
N GLU A 49 16.33 -12.40 0.62
CA GLU A 49 15.36 -11.95 -0.39
C GLU A 49 15.37 -10.42 -0.55
N LEU A 50 15.42 -9.68 0.57
CA LEU A 50 15.49 -8.21 0.54
C LEU A 50 16.83 -7.68 -0.01
N ALA A 51 17.94 -8.37 0.27
CA ALA A 51 19.25 -8.00 -0.26
C ALA A 51 19.33 -8.12 -1.80
N CYS A 52 18.51 -8.97 -2.41
CA CYS A 52 18.38 -9.04 -3.87
C CYS A 52 17.61 -7.84 -4.46
N ARG A 53 16.79 -7.14 -3.67
CA ARG A 53 15.96 -6.01 -4.12
C ARG A 53 16.57 -4.64 -3.85
N PHE A 54 17.29 -4.49 -2.74
CA PHE A 54 17.84 -3.21 -2.30
C PHE A 54 19.37 -3.22 -2.32
N SER A 55 19.98 -2.23 -2.98
CA SER A 55 21.45 -2.09 -3.00
C SER A 55 22.03 -1.54 -1.70
N ASP A 56 21.27 -0.77 -0.90
CA ASP A 56 21.72 -0.22 0.39
C ASP A 56 21.43 -1.19 1.54
N PRO A 57 22.45 -1.72 2.25
CA PRO A 57 22.26 -2.58 3.42
C PRO A 57 21.44 -1.94 4.55
N ARG A 58 21.48 -0.60 4.70
CA ARG A 58 20.70 0.10 5.72
C ARG A 58 19.20 0.05 5.41
N GLU A 59 18.85 0.12 4.13
CA GLU A 59 17.48 -0.01 3.66
C GLU A 59 16.97 -1.44 3.90
N VAL A 60 17.80 -2.45 3.61
CA VAL A 60 17.49 -3.86 3.92
C VAL A 60 17.17 -4.03 5.39
N SER A 61 18.04 -3.58 6.30
CA SER A 61 17.79 -3.69 7.75
C SER A 61 16.52 -2.98 8.20
N ARG A 62 16.20 -1.81 7.64
CA ARG A 62 14.99 -1.06 7.96
C ARG A 62 13.72 -1.78 7.50
N VAL A 63 13.73 -2.30 6.27
CA VAL A 63 12.59 -3.04 5.71
C VAL A 63 12.40 -4.35 6.46
N CYS A 64 13.49 -5.10 6.77
CA CYS A 64 13.42 -6.28 7.62
C CYS A 64 12.71 -5.98 8.96
N GLY A 65 13.13 -4.93 9.67
CA GLY A 65 12.49 -4.55 10.94
C GLY A 65 11.00 -4.26 10.77
N SER A 66 10.62 -3.52 9.73
CA SER A 66 9.21 -3.21 9.43
C SER A 66 8.38 -4.47 9.14
N VAL A 67 8.93 -5.43 8.40
CA VAL A 67 8.28 -6.71 8.08
C VAL A 67 7.98 -7.49 9.36
N TYR A 68 8.96 -7.65 10.24
CA TYR A 68 8.78 -8.43 11.47
C TYR A 68 7.84 -7.76 12.48
N VAL A 69 7.86 -6.43 12.55
CA VAL A 69 6.86 -5.68 13.33
C VAL A 69 5.45 -5.92 12.78
N GLU A 70 5.28 -5.92 11.46
CA GLU A 70 3.98 -6.21 10.86
C GLU A 70 3.54 -7.66 11.05
N VAL A 71 4.46 -8.62 10.92
CA VAL A 71 4.21 -10.04 11.26
C VAL A 71 3.67 -10.17 12.68
N TRP A 72 4.27 -9.48 13.65
CA TRP A 72 3.78 -9.47 15.03
C TRP A 72 2.34 -8.96 15.12
N TRP A 73 2.02 -7.82 14.51
CA TRP A 73 0.68 -7.24 14.57
C TRP A 73 -0.38 -8.04 13.81
N LEU A 74 -0.01 -8.64 12.68
CA LEU A 74 -0.91 -9.42 11.84
C LEU A 74 -0.99 -10.89 12.26
N ALA A 75 -0.21 -11.34 13.26
CA ALA A 75 -0.20 -12.73 13.69
C ALA A 75 -1.58 -13.23 14.12
N GLY A 76 -2.39 -12.36 14.74
CA GLY A 76 -3.79 -12.68 15.09
C GLY A 76 -4.75 -12.76 13.91
N CYS A 77 -4.37 -12.25 12.74
CA CYS A 77 -5.16 -12.33 11.51
C CYS A 77 -4.81 -13.55 10.66
N TRP A 78 -3.76 -14.28 10.99
CA TRP A 78 -3.39 -15.49 10.26
C TRP A 78 -4.36 -16.63 10.61
N THR A 79 -5.07 -17.12 9.60
CA THR A 79 -6.16 -18.11 9.79
C THR A 79 -5.74 -19.55 9.52
N GLY A 80 -4.46 -19.80 9.21
CA GLY A 80 -3.94 -21.12 8.85
C GLY A 80 -4.38 -21.65 7.48
N HIS A 81 -5.48 -21.12 6.93
CA HIS A 81 -5.97 -21.48 5.60
C HIS A 81 -5.21 -20.76 4.47
N ASP A 82 -4.46 -19.70 4.79
CA ASP A 82 -3.72 -18.90 3.81
C ASP A 82 -2.39 -19.54 3.32
N GLY A 83 -2.05 -20.74 3.82
CA GLY A 83 -0.84 -21.50 3.47
C GLY A 83 0.28 -21.45 4.53
N ASP A 84 1.46 -21.95 4.16
CA ASP A 84 2.69 -21.96 4.98
C ASP A 84 3.00 -20.56 5.53
N VAL A 85 3.34 -20.48 6.82
CA VAL A 85 3.74 -19.24 7.49
C VAL A 85 4.87 -18.51 6.75
N ARG A 86 5.81 -19.25 6.14
CA ARG A 86 6.88 -18.64 5.31
C ARG A 86 6.33 -17.92 4.10
N ALA A 87 5.37 -18.51 3.40
CA ALA A 87 4.73 -17.90 2.24
C ALA A 87 3.98 -16.62 2.63
N TRP A 88 3.32 -16.64 3.79
CA TRP A 88 2.64 -15.48 4.35
C TRP A 88 3.61 -14.35 4.75
N ILE A 89 4.74 -14.67 5.39
CA ILE A 89 5.80 -13.69 5.68
C ILE A 89 6.37 -13.12 4.38
N GLY A 90 6.63 -13.96 3.37
CA GLY A 90 7.10 -13.53 2.05
C GLY A 90 6.13 -12.57 1.35
N GLU A 91 4.82 -12.73 1.59
CA GLU A 91 3.81 -11.80 1.08
C GLU A 91 3.86 -10.43 1.75
N ILE A 92 4.01 -10.39 3.09
CA ILE A 92 4.22 -9.13 3.83
C ILE A 92 5.51 -8.46 3.35
N LEU A 93 6.59 -9.25 3.19
CA LEU A 93 7.89 -8.78 2.69
C LEU A 93 7.77 -8.10 1.34
N ARG A 94 7.12 -8.75 0.36
CA ARG A 94 6.91 -8.19 -0.98
C ARG A 94 6.16 -6.88 -0.94
N ARG A 95 5.03 -6.82 -0.21
CA ARG A 95 4.25 -5.58 -0.06
C ARG A 95 5.09 -4.44 0.52
N ARG A 96 5.88 -4.72 1.54
CA ARG A 96 6.78 -3.72 2.15
C ARG A 96 7.90 -3.27 1.22
N ALA A 97 8.47 -4.20 0.47
CA ALA A 97 9.49 -3.88 -0.52
C ALA A 97 8.92 -2.99 -1.61
N ASP A 98 7.72 -3.31 -2.11
CA ASP A 98 7.02 -2.53 -3.13
C ASP A 98 6.61 -1.15 -2.60
N ASP A 99 6.08 -1.07 -1.39
CA ASP A 99 5.75 0.21 -0.73
C ASP A 99 6.98 1.12 -0.61
N ARG A 100 8.17 0.54 -0.42
CA ARG A 100 9.42 1.29 -0.34
C ARG A 100 9.97 1.67 -1.71
N ALA A 101 9.79 0.82 -2.71
CA ALA A 101 10.16 1.09 -4.10
C ALA A 101 9.20 2.09 -4.77
N LEU A 102 7.97 2.23 -4.25
CA LEU A 102 6.99 3.15 -4.78
C LEU A 102 7.46 4.60 -4.50
N PRO A 103 7.55 5.45 -5.55
CA PRO A 103 7.89 6.84 -5.34
C PRO A 103 6.85 7.51 -4.44
N PRO A 104 7.25 8.53 -3.65
CA PRO A 104 6.33 9.22 -2.76
C PRO A 104 5.15 9.75 -3.58
N ARG A 105 3.93 9.42 -3.13
CA ARG A 105 2.72 9.87 -3.82
C ARG A 105 2.74 11.40 -3.91
N PRO A 106 2.62 11.99 -5.11
CA PRO A 106 2.61 13.43 -5.24
C PRO A 106 1.43 14.01 -4.45
N THR A 107 1.68 15.11 -3.76
CA THR A 107 0.63 15.81 -3.02
C THR A 107 -0.44 16.30 -4.00
N ARG A 108 -1.67 16.49 -3.50
CA ARG A 108 -2.80 16.95 -4.33
C ARG A 108 -2.47 18.23 -5.12
N SER A 109 -1.78 19.17 -4.49
CA SER A 109 -1.31 20.39 -5.16
C SER A 109 -0.35 20.11 -6.31
N ARG A 110 0.62 19.20 -6.13
CA ARG A 110 1.56 18.81 -7.21
C ARG A 110 0.84 18.11 -8.35
N LEU A 111 -0.12 17.24 -8.04
CA LEU A 111 -0.97 16.58 -9.04
C LEU A 111 -1.77 17.59 -9.87
N LEU A 112 -2.44 18.53 -9.20
CA LEU A 112 -3.21 19.58 -9.88
C LEU A 112 -2.31 20.44 -10.76
N SER A 113 -1.14 20.87 -10.27
CA SER A 113 -0.18 21.64 -11.08
C SER A 113 0.35 20.87 -12.28
N SER A 114 0.48 19.55 -12.16
CA SER A 114 0.88 18.69 -13.29
C SER A 114 -0.25 18.58 -14.31
N GLN A 115 -1.49 18.41 -13.85
CA GLN A 115 -2.68 18.34 -14.71
C GLN A 115 -2.97 19.68 -15.40
N GLU A 116 -2.78 20.81 -14.70
CA GLU A 116 -2.94 22.15 -15.29
C GLU A 116 -1.93 22.38 -16.41
N ARG A 117 -0.67 21.96 -16.23
CA ARG A 117 0.35 22.05 -17.27
C ARG A 117 0.05 21.15 -18.47
N GLU A 118 -0.41 19.93 -18.22
CA GLU A 118 -0.80 19.00 -19.28
C GLU A 118 -2.02 19.54 -20.07
N LEU A 119 -3.00 20.10 -19.37
CA LEU A 119 -4.15 20.75 -20.00
C LEU A 119 -3.75 22.01 -20.78
N ALA A 120 -2.79 22.79 -20.28
CA ALA A 120 -2.24 23.96 -20.96
C ALA A 120 -1.62 23.59 -22.31
N ASP A 121 -0.79 22.54 -22.30
CA ASP A 121 -0.15 21.99 -23.49
C ASP A 121 -1.17 21.51 -24.51
N LEU A 122 -2.15 20.70 -24.08
CA LEU A 122 -3.22 20.18 -24.95
C LEU A 122 -4.09 21.28 -25.56
N LEU A 123 -4.34 22.36 -24.82
CA LEU A 123 -5.13 23.50 -25.31
C LEU A 123 -4.30 24.49 -26.13
N GLY A 124 -2.97 24.34 -26.19
CA GLY A 124 -2.07 25.35 -26.76
C GLY A 124 -2.15 26.69 -26.04
N ARG A 125 -2.46 26.69 -24.73
CA ARG A 125 -2.65 27.89 -23.90
C ARG A 125 -1.61 27.94 -22.79
N ALA A 126 -1.43 29.11 -22.21
CA ALA A 126 -0.59 29.25 -21.03
C ALA A 126 -1.35 28.80 -19.76
N PRO A 127 -0.71 28.12 -18.79
CA PRO A 127 -1.36 27.54 -17.60
C PRO A 127 -2.05 28.58 -16.71
N GLU A 128 -1.58 29.82 -16.69
CA GLU A 128 -2.21 30.95 -16.00
C GLU A 128 -3.62 31.27 -16.54
N GLN A 129 -3.90 30.98 -17.82
CA GLN A 129 -5.22 31.16 -18.42
C GLN A 129 -6.21 30.05 -18.04
N ILE A 130 -5.71 28.92 -17.51
CA ILE A 130 -6.52 27.81 -17.02
C ILE A 130 -6.95 28.06 -15.58
N SER A 131 -6.06 28.59 -14.73
CA SER A 131 -6.43 28.87 -13.33
C SER A 131 -7.45 30.01 -13.22
N GLY A 132 -7.40 30.98 -14.14
CA GLY A 132 -8.25 32.18 -14.14
C GLY A 132 -9.73 31.98 -14.54
N ASN A 133 -10.09 30.84 -15.12
CA ASN A 133 -11.47 30.58 -15.59
C ASN A 133 -12.37 29.94 -14.51
N ALA A 134 -11.81 29.45 -13.40
CA ALA A 134 -12.57 28.86 -12.29
C ALA A 134 -13.39 29.88 -11.47
N ARG A 135 -13.24 31.20 -11.72
CA ARG A 135 -13.89 32.26 -10.95
C ARG A 135 -14.85 33.17 -11.73
N THR A 136 -15.14 32.86 -12.99
CA THR A 136 -16.08 33.72 -13.75
C THR A 136 -17.01 32.88 -14.63
N ASP A 137 -17.91 32.14 -13.99
CA ASP A 137 -19.27 32.12 -14.51
C ASP A 137 -19.89 33.49 -14.17
N ARG A 138 -19.63 34.49 -15.01
CA ARG A 138 -20.44 35.70 -15.00
C ARG A 138 -21.71 35.32 -15.74
N TYR A 139 -22.65 34.73 -15.02
CA TYR A 139 -24.05 34.84 -15.39
C TYR A 139 -24.33 36.35 -15.44
N GLN A 140 -24.30 36.90 -16.65
CA GLN A 140 -24.72 38.26 -16.91
C GLN A 140 -26.23 38.14 -17.10
N PRO A 141 -27.07 38.50 -16.12
CA PRO A 141 -28.49 38.52 -16.35
C PRO A 141 -28.70 39.48 -17.52
N THR A 142 -29.24 38.97 -18.62
CA THR A 142 -29.65 39.83 -19.72
C THR A 142 -30.68 40.78 -19.13
N ALA A 143 -30.30 42.06 -19.01
CA ALA A 143 -31.20 43.14 -18.66
C ALA A 143 -32.30 43.17 -19.72
N GLY A 144 -33.44 42.57 -19.38
CA GLY A 144 -34.55 42.35 -20.28
C GLY A 144 -35.73 41.65 -19.63
N ASP A 145 -35.53 40.99 -18.47
CA ASP A 145 -36.61 40.28 -17.76
C ASP A 145 -36.94 40.96 -16.42
N ASN A 146 -37.55 42.14 -16.52
CA ASN A 146 -38.42 42.71 -15.49
C ASN A 146 -39.39 43.67 -16.18
N ASP A 147 -40.45 43.07 -16.70
CA ASP A 147 -41.75 43.70 -16.80
C ASP A 147 -42.25 44.05 -15.37
N ILE A 148 -43.26 44.94 -15.29
CA ILE A 148 -44.18 45.24 -14.17
C ILE A 148 -44.10 46.67 -13.60
N ARG A 149 -45.24 47.36 -13.77
CA ARG A 149 -45.79 48.65 -13.28
C ARG A 149 -45.78 49.75 -14.35
N GLU A 150 -46.93 50.28 -14.82
CA GLU A 150 -48.31 50.35 -14.30
C GLU A 150 -49.28 50.59 -15.48
#